data_AF-A0A5T7PV71-F1
#
_entry.id   AF-A0A5T7PV71-F1
#
_cell.length_a   1.000
_cell.length_b   1.000
_cell.length_c   1.000
_cell.angle_alpha   90.00
_cell.angle_beta   90.00
_cell.angle_gamma   90.00
#
_symmetry.space_group_name_H-M   'P 1'
#
loop_
_entity.id
_entity.type
_entity.pdbx_description
1 polymer ?
#
loop_
_entity_poly.entity_id
_entity_poly.type
_entity_poly.pdbx_seq_one_letter_code
_entity_poly.pdbx_strand_id
1 'polypeptide(L)' 'MQISSNGITRLKREEGERLKAYPDSRGIPTIGVGHTGKVDGNPVVSGMTITSEKSSELLKEDLQWVEDAISSLVRV' A
#
# COMPACT_ATOMS: atom_id res chain seq x y z
N MET A 1 -9.88 -7.37 -13.09
CA MET A 1 -9.37 -8.49 -12.26
C MET A 1 -9.04 -7.94 -10.89
N GLN A 2 -9.13 -8.73 -9.82
CA GLN A 2 -8.72 -8.30 -8.48
C GLN A 2 -7.67 -9.26 -7.90
N ILE A 3 -6.74 -8.74 -7.13
CA ILE A 3 -5.70 -9.49 -6.44
C ILE A 3 -6.33 -10.41 -5.38
N SER A 4 -5.84 -11.64 -5.31
CA SER A 4 -6.28 -12.59 -4.28
C SER A 4 -5.70 -12.25 -2.91
N SER A 5 -6.32 -12.76 -1.84
CA SER A 5 -5.78 -12.63 -0.48
C SER A 5 -4.35 -13.17 -0.36
N ASN A 6 -4.04 -14.27 -1.05
CA ASN A 6 -2.68 -14.81 -1.09
C ASN A 6 -1.70 -13.88 -1.83
N GLY A 7 -2.17 -13.23 -2.91
CA GLY A 7 -1.41 -12.21 -3.62
C GLY A 7 -1.05 -11.03 -2.72
N ILE A 8 -2.01 -10.53 -1.93
CA ILE A 8 -1.78 -9.48 -0.93
C ILE A 8 -0.74 -9.92 0.10
N THR A 9 -0.91 -11.09 0.73
CA THR A 9 0.04 -11.60 1.74
C THR A 9 1.46 -11.70 1.17
N ARG A 10 1.60 -12.19 -0.06
CA ARG A 10 2.90 -12.31 -0.70
C ARG A 10 3.49 -10.94 -1.03
N LEU A 11 2.70 -10.01 -1.55
CA LEU A 11 3.16 -8.66 -1.87
C LEU A 11 3.65 -7.93 -0.61
N LYS A 12 2.91 -8.03 0.49
CA LYS A 12 3.34 -7.50 1.80
C LYS A 12 4.67 -8.07 2.26
N ARG A 13 4.93 -9.35 2.01
CA ARG A 13 6.20 -10.01 2.34
C ARG A 13 7.35 -9.48 1.49
N GLU A 14 7.14 -9.30 0.19
CA GLU A 14 8.19 -8.86 -0.74
C GLU A 14 8.53 -7.37 -0.55
N GLU A 15 7.53 -6.50 -0.40
CA GLU A 15 7.71 -5.05 -0.21
C GLU A 15 8.08 -4.70 1.24
N GLY A 16 7.57 -5.48 2.19
CA GLY A 16 7.66 -5.21 3.62
C GLY A 16 6.48 -4.37 4.13
N GLU A 17 5.87 -4.82 5.24
CA GLU A 17 4.84 -4.05 5.95
C GLU A 17 5.46 -3.32 7.15
N ARG A 18 5.27 -1.99 7.20
CA ARG A 18 5.72 -1.13 8.28
C ARG A 18 4.55 -0.35 8.87
N LEU A 19 4.11 -0.79 10.05
CA LEU A 19 2.96 -0.18 10.73
C LEU A 19 3.24 1.19 11.35
N LYS A 20 4.51 1.60 11.43
CA LYS A 20 4.93 2.93 11.87
C LYS A 20 5.47 3.71 10.68
N ALA A 21 5.10 4.97 10.58
CA ALA A 21 5.60 5.86 9.55
C ALA A 21 7.13 5.94 9.57
N TYR A 22 7.73 5.94 8.39
CA TYR A 22 9.16 5.98 8.18
C TYR A 22 9.48 6.84 6.95
N PRO A 23 10.64 7.52 6.92
CA PRO A 23 11.14 8.08 5.69
C PRO A 23 11.62 6.95 4.77
N ASP A 24 11.20 6.96 3.51
CA ASP A 24 11.77 6.08 2.48
C ASP A 24 13.22 6.50 2.12
N SER A 25 13.81 5.81 1.14
CA SER A 25 15.18 6.09 0.67
C SER A 25 15.36 7.48 0.05
N ARG A 26 14.26 8.17 -0.29
CA ARG A 26 14.23 9.54 -0.82
C ARG A 26 13.79 10.56 0.23
N GLY A 27 13.51 10.13 1.47
CA GLY A 27 13.05 10.98 2.56
C GLY A 27 11.55 11.28 2.56
N ILE A 28 10.75 10.58 1.73
CA ILE A 28 9.30 10.76 1.67
C ILE A 28 8.67 10.01 2.86
N PRO A 29 7.73 10.64 3.60
CA PRO A 29 6.98 9.95 4.64
C PRO A 29 6.12 8.81 4.05
N THR A 30 6.42 7.60 4.49
CA THR A 30 5.80 6.36 3.99
C THR A 30 5.30 5.52 5.17
N ILE A 31 4.20 4.80 4.98
CA ILE A 31 3.62 3.89 5.99
C ILE A 31 2.97 2.67 5.34
N GLY A 32 2.71 1.62 6.11
CA GLY A 32 2.10 0.39 5.61
C GLY A 32 3.02 -0.30 4.62
N VAL A 33 2.53 -0.51 3.39
CA VAL A 33 3.25 -1.20 2.31
C VAL A 33 3.49 -0.19 1.19
N GLY A 34 4.47 0.69 1.39
CA GLY A 34 4.83 1.71 0.38
C GLY A 34 3.86 2.90 0.24
N HIS A 35 2.86 3.04 1.12
CA HIS A 35 1.86 4.11 1.01
C HIS A 35 2.45 5.48 1.40
N THR A 36 2.34 6.46 0.51
CA THR A 36 2.84 7.85 0.69
C THR A 36 1.72 8.90 0.67
N GLY A 37 0.47 8.46 0.51
CA GLY A 37 -0.70 9.32 0.40
C GLY A 37 -1.22 9.82 1.75
N LYS A 38 -2.55 9.86 1.88
CA LYS A 38 -3.23 10.26 3.11
C LYS A 38 -3.78 9.04 3.82
N VAL A 39 -3.59 8.99 5.13
CA VAL A 39 -4.27 8.05 6.02
C VAL A 39 -5.39 8.80 6.72
N ASP A 40 -6.63 8.36 6.49
CA ASP A 40 -7.85 8.97 7.07
C ASP A 40 -7.93 10.49 6.85
N GLY A 41 -7.57 10.93 5.64
CA GLY A 41 -7.60 12.34 5.22
C GLY A 41 -6.38 13.18 5.63
N ASN A 42 -5.47 12.63 6.43
CA ASN A 42 -4.26 13.33 6.89
C ASN A 42 -3.00 12.79 6.18
N PRO A 43 -2.04 13.66 5.81
CA PRO A 43 -0.78 13.20 5.25
C PRO A 43 -0.01 12.32 6.25
N VAL A 44 0.76 11.37 5.73
CA VAL A 44 1.68 10.56 6.56
C VAL A 44 2.70 11.47 7.24
N VAL A 45 2.82 11.35 8.56
CA VAL A 45 3.78 12.11 9.37
C VAL A 45 4.55 11.20 10.32
N SER A 46 5.75 11.61 10.71
CA SER A 46 6.57 10.89 11.69
C SER A 46 5.81 10.62 12.98
N GLY A 47 5.89 9.39 13.49
CA GLY A 47 5.19 8.95 14.69
C GLY A 47 3.78 8.38 14.44
N MET A 48 3.21 8.56 13.25
CA MET A 48 1.95 7.92 12.87
C MET A 48 2.10 6.39 12.92
N THR A 49 1.11 5.71 13.48
CA THR A 49 1.03 4.25 13.55
C THR A 49 -0.34 3.79 13.09
N ILE A 50 -0.40 2.71 12.32
CA ILE A 50 -1.64 2.11 11.82
C ILE A 50 -1.73 0.63 12.20
N THR A 51 -2.91 0.04 12.07
CA THR A 51 -3.09 -1.42 12.23
C THR A 51 -2.76 -2.16 10.92
N SER A 52 -2.57 -3.48 10.99
CA SER A 52 -2.33 -4.29 9.78
C SER A 52 -3.56 -4.33 8.86
N GLU A 53 -4.75 -4.22 9.42
CA GLU A 53 -6.01 -4.10 8.66
C GLU A 53 -6.00 -2.79 7.86
N LYS A 54 -5.65 -1.67 8.49
CA LYS A 54 -5.54 -0.37 7.80
C LYS A 54 -4.43 -0.38 6.74
N SER A 55 -3.30 -1.01 7.03
CA SER A 55 -2.24 -1.23 6.03
C SER A 55 -2.74 -2.02 4.82
N SER A 56 -3.60 -3.03 5.04
CA SER A 56 -4.22 -3.81 3.95
C SER A 56 -5.22 -2.99 3.14
N GLU A 57 -5.99 -2.11 3.79
CA GLU A 57 -6.93 -1.21 3.14
C GLU A 57 -6.20 -0.24 2.21
N LEU A 58 -5.15 0.43 2.73
CA LEU A 58 -4.31 1.34 1.96
C LEU A 58 -3.64 0.62 0.78
N LEU A 59 -3.10 -0.58 1.00
CA LEU A 59 -2.49 -1.37 -0.07
C LEU A 59 -3.49 -1.70 -1.18
N LYS A 60 -4.74 -2.02 -0.84
CA LYS A 60 -5.77 -2.28 -1.86
C LYS A 60 -6.15 -1.02 -2.63
N GLU A 61 -6.20 0.12 -1.97
CA GLU A 61 -6.42 1.43 -2.62
C GLU A 61 -5.28 1.73 -3.61
N ASP A 62 -4.03 1.59 -3.15
CA ASP A 62 -2.84 1.84 -3.97
C ASP A 62 -2.70 0.87 -5.15
N LEU A 63 -3.30 -0.33 -5.08
CA LEU A 63 -3.29 -1.31 -6.15
C LEU A 63 -4.35 -1.08 -7.24
N GLN A 64 -5.35 -0.21 -7.02
CA GLN A 64 -6.46 -0.03 -7.97
C GLN A 64 -5.97 0.30 -9.38
N TRP A 65 -5.00 1.22 -9.51
CA TRP A 65 -4.47 1.60 -10.82
C TRP A 65 -3.72 0.45 -11.50
N VAL A 66 -3.08 -0.43 -10.74
CA VAL A 66 -2.39 -1.62 -11.27
C VAL A 66 -3.42 -2.61 -11.81
N GLU A 67 -4.47 -2.86 -11.04
CA GLU A 67 -5.56 -3.77 -11.41
C GLU A 67 -6.32 -3.28 -12.65
N ASP A 68 -6.60 -1.97 -12.71
CA ASP A 68 -7.23 -1.31 -13.85
C ASP A 68 -6.34 -1.36 -15.10
N ALA A 69 -5.05 -1.08 -14.96
CA ALA A 69 -4.09 -1.13 -16.06
C ALA A 69 -3.99 -2.54 -16.64
N ILE A 70 -3.88 -3.58 -15.79
CA ILE A 70 -3.87 -4.97 -16.25
C ILE A 70 -5.17 -5.30 -16.99
N SER A 71 -6.31 -4.93 -16.40
CA SER A 71 -7.62 -5.21 -16.98
C SER A 71 -7.85 -4.49 -18.33
N SER A 72 -7.24 -3.32 -18.51
CA SER A 72 -7.34 -2.53 -19.74
C SER A 72 -6.38 -2.99 -20.84
N LEU A 73 -5.16 -3.38 -20.46
CA LEU A 73 -4.07 -3.62 -21.42
C LEU A 73 -3.89 -5.09 -21.80
N VAL A 74 -4.27 -6.02 -20.92
CA VAL A 74 -4.11 -7.46 -21.16
C VAL A 74 -5.41 -8.02 -21.74
N ARG A 75 -5.31 -8.60 -22.94
CA ARG A 75 -6.40 -9.33 -23.59
C ARG A 75 -6.20 -10.82 -23.36
N VAL A 76 -7.27 -11.49 -22.94
CA VAL A 76 -7.35 -12.94 -22.70
C VAL A 76 -8.35 -13.58 -23.65
#